data_AF-G3Y3B8-F1
#
_entry.id   AF-G3Y3B8-F1
#
_cell.length_a   1.000
_cell.length_b   1.000
_cell.length_c   1.000
_cell.angle_alpha   90.00
_cell.angle_beta   90.00
_cell.angle_gamma   90.00
#
_symmetry.space_group_name_H-M   'P 1'
#
loop_
_entity.id
_entity.type
_entity.pdbx_description
1 polymer ?
#
loop_
_entity_poly.entity_id
_entity_poly.type
_entity_poly.pdbx_seq_one_letter_code
_entity_poly.pdbx_strand_id
1 'polypeptide(L)'
;QRTVLIRNLPDRITHRDIVAAIKGGALLHIYLRAREHMASVSFVEEAAARDFFRTTKTYGLIVAGKRVEVGWNDRQFYLPPYVRAKIDNGASRNLVVYNVQPNVTEWVIRKDLDHIHNLIVISVQFKNGNAYISTNSVHNALFARSCMMSRFTYKGMKIGFYPDECVGSPGKYPRREPQTLAKKTGSVPNRFQLLSLDGADDEDDHSNH
;
A
#
# COMPACT_ATOMS: atom_id res chain seq x y z
N GLN A 1 4.58 -24.70 2.55
CA GLN A 1 5.81 -23.87 2.66
C GLN A 1 5.41 -22.41 2.44
N ARG A 2 5.85 -21.50 3.31
CA ARG A 2 5.45 -20.08 3.31
C ARG A 2 6.59 -19.10 3.08
N THR A 3 7.84 -19.53 3.30
CA THR A 3 9.01 -18.65 3.26
C THR A 3 9.84 -18.94 2.03
N VAL A 4 9.99 -17.90 1.20
CA VAL A 4 10.87 -17.89 0.04
C VAL A 4 12.16 -17.15 0.40
N LEU A 5 13.25 -17.54 -0.26
CA LEU A 5 14.55 -16.91 -0.16
C LEU A 5 14.90 -16.30 -1.51
N ILE A 6 15.15 -15.01 -1.51
CA ILE A 6 15.58 -14.22 -2.65
C ILE A 6 17.10 -14.04 -2.54
N ARG A 7 17.85 -14.40 -3.58
CA ARG A 7 19.30 -14.28 -3.67
C ARG A 7 19.70 -13.36 -4.82
N ASN A 8 20.98 -12.96 -4.84
CA ASN A 8 21.55 -12.07 -5.85
C ASN A 8 20.91 -10.67 -5.88
N LEU A 9 20.49 -10.16 -4.73
CA LEU A 9 19.97 -8.80 -4.62
C LEU A 9 21.04 -7.75 -4.99
N PRO A 10 20.65 -6.60 -5.54
CA PRO A 10 21.59 -5.51 -5.84
C PRO A 10 22.17 -4.90 -4.56
N ASP A 11 23.32 -4.23 -4.71
CA ASP A 11 23.87 -3.40 -3.66
C ASP A 11 22.89 -2.30 -3.24
N ARG A 12 22.92 -1.93 -1.95
CA ARG A 12 22.08 -0.87 -1.35
C ARG A 12 20.57 -1.11 -1.45
N ILE A 13 20.15 -2.36 -1.62
CA ILE A 13 18.74 -2.73 -1.62
C ILE A 13 18.04 -2.35 -0.31
N THR A 14 16.81 -1.85 -0.40
CA THR A 14 15.99 -1.52 0.77
C THR A 14 14.78 -2.47 0.91
N HIS A 15 14.19 -2.49 2.10
CA HIS A 15 12.92 -3.21 2.32
C HIS A 15 11.81 -2.71 1.39
N ARG A 16 11.82 -1.42 1.04
CA ARG A 16 10.85 -0.81 0.13
C ARG A 16 10.94 -1.41 -1.27
N ASP A 17 12.15 -1.64 -1.77
CA ASP A 17 12.37 -2.21 -3.10
C ASP A 17 11.88 -3.67 -3.18
N ILE A 18 12.11 -4.44 -2.12
CA ILE A 18 11.63 -5.83 -2.01
C ILE A 18 10.10 -5.86 -2.01
N VAL A 19 9.47 -5.03 -1.20
CA VAL A 19 8.01 -4.91 -1.13
C VAL A 19 7.40 -4.45 -2.45
N ALA A 20 8.06 -3.52 -3.14
CA ALA A 20 7.61 -3.06 -4.45
C ALA A 20 7.58 -4.20 -5.48
N ALA A 21 8.59 -5.08 -5.47
CA ALA A 21 8.70 -6.22 -6.38
C ALA A 21 7.76 -7.39 -6.05
N ILE A 22 7.27 -7.51 -4.81
CA ILE A 22 6.44 -8.64 -4.39
C ILE A 22 4.95 -8.29 -4.53
N LYS A 23 4.22 -9.19 -5.18
CA LYS A 23 2.77 -9.10 -5.45
C LYS A 23 2.14 -10.49 -5.35
N GLY A 24 0.83 -10.53 -5.12
CA GLY A 24 0.04 -11.77 -5.09
C GLY A 24 -0.22 -12.34 -3.69
N GLY A 25 0.10 -11.62 -2.61
CA GLY A 25 -0.24 -12.08 -1.26
C GLY A 25 0.24 -11.17 -0.13
N ALA A 26 -0.44 -11.26 1.01
CA ALA A 26 -0.05 -10.56 2.23
C ALA A 26 1.24 -11.15 2.82
N LEU A 27 2.12 -10.27 3.28
CA LEU A 27 3.40 -10.65 3.86
C LEU A 27 3.33 -10.71 5.38
N LEU A 28 3.86 -11.80 5.92
CA LEU A 28 3.97 -12.03 7.36
C LEU A 28 5.24 -11.41 7.94
N HIS A 29 6.38 -11.62 7.27
CA HIS A 29 7.69 -11.18 7.73
C HIS A 29 8.68 -11.04 6.57
N ILE A 30 9.42 -9.94 6.58
CA ILE A 30 10.51 -9.65 5.65
C ILE A 30 11.80 -9.52 6.46
N TYR A 31 12.79 -10.33 6.10
CA TYR A 31 14.12 -10.29 6.69
C TYR A 31 15.17 -10.04 5.60
N LEU A 32 15.73 -8.84 5.57
CA LEU A 32 16.76 -8.46 4.63
C LEU A 32 18.16 -8.61 5.24
N ARG A 33 19.00 -9.42 4.60
CA ARG A 33 20.44 -9.52 4.85
C ARG A 33 21.19 -8.83 3.71
N ALA A 34 21.25 -7.50 3.78
CA ALA A 34 21.84 -6.69 2.71
C ALA A 34 23.30 -7.05 2.41
N ARG A 35 24.11 -7.34 3.45
CA ARG A 35 25.52 -7.75 3.29
C ARG A 35 25.69 -9.08 2.54
N GLU A 36 24.71 -9.97 2.65
CA GLU A 36 24.74 -11.28 1.99
C GLU A 36 23.96 -11.27 0.67
N HIS A 37 23.43 -10.11 0.23
CA HIS A 37 22.59 -10.00 -0.95
C HIS A 37 21.38 -10.95 -0.95
N MET A 38 20.81 -11.20 0.23
CA MET A 38 19.73 -12.14 0.44
C MET A 38 18.57 -11.53 1.21
N ALA A 39 17.34 -11.94 0.88
CA ALA A 39 16.16 -11.63 1.68
C ALA A 39 15.26 -12.84 1.84
N SER A 40 14.80 -13.09 3.07
CA SER A 40 13.78 -14.08 3.35
C SER A 40 12.43 -13.40 3.46
N VAL A 41 11.46 -13.85 2.68
CA VAL A 41 10.10 -13.30 2.68
C VAL A 41 9.12 -14.41 3.01
N SER A 42 8.33 -14.18 4.05
CA SER A 42 7.31 -15.12 4.53
C SER A 42 5.94 -14.57 4.24
N PHE A 43 5.09 -15.38 3.60
CA PHE A 43 3.70 -15.02 3.34
C PHE A 43 2.80 -15.46 4.49
N VAL A 44 1.68 -14.76 4.64
CA VAL A 44 0.61 -15.16 5.57
C VAL A 44 0.04 -16.52 5.13
N GLU A 45 -0.37 -16.59 3.86
CA GLU A 45 -0.94 -17.78 3.23
C GLU A 45 0.10 -18.60 2.49
N GLU A 46 0.07 -19.92 2.71
CA GLU A 46 0.97 -20.84 2.01
C GLU A 46 0.63 -21.01 0.53
N ALA A 47 -0.64 -20.82 0.17
CA ALA A 47 -1.07 -20.78 -1.22
C ALA A 47 -0.40 -19.61 -1.96
N ALA A 48 -0.44 -18.40 -1.39
CA ALA A 48 0.18 -17.22 -1.96
C ALA A 48 1.70 -17.39 -2.15
N ALA A 49 2.40 -18.01 -1.18
CA ALA A 49 3.82 -18.31 -1.33
C ALA A 49 4.10 -19.25 -2.51
N ARG A 50 3.29 -20.30 -2.70
CA ARG A 50 3.43 -21.25 -3.82
C ARG A 50 3.15 -20.57 -5.15
N ASP A 51 2.13 -19.74 -5.23
CA ASP A 51 1.77 -19.01 -6.45
C ASP A 51 2.84 -17.98 -6.81
N PHE A 52 3.38 -17.26 -5.83
CA PHE A 52 4.52 -16.37 -6.02
C PHE A 52 5.75 -17.13 -6.51
N PHE A 53 6.08 -18.27 -5.89
CA PHE A 53 7.21 -19.10 -6.30
C PHE A 53 7.05 -19.61 -7.73
N ARG A 54 5.87 -20.12 -8.10
CA ARG A 54 5.57 -20.57 -9.46
C ARG A 54 5.75 -19.43 -10.47
N THR A 55 5.15 -18.27 -10.18
CA THR A 55 5.21 -17.08 -11.06
C THR A 55 6.64 -16.61 -11.26
N THR A 56 7.43 -16.54 -10.19
CA THR A 56 8.83 -16.10 -10.27
C THR A 56 9.74 -17.12 -10.94
N LYS A 57 9.41 -18.42 -10.91
CA LYS A 57 10.11 -19.44 -11.71
C LYS A 57 9.80 -19.32 -13.20
N THR A 58 8.55 -19.02 -13.57
CA THR A 58 8.14 -18.87 -14.97
C THR A 58 8.63 -17.56 -15.59
N TYR A 59 8.43 -16.43 -14.91
CA TYR A 59 8.68 -15.10 -15.49
C TYR A 59 9.96 -14.44 -14.97
N GLY A 60 10.60 -15.02 -13.95
CA GLY A 60 11.65 -14.36 -13.20
C GLY A 60 11.10 -13.36 -12.18
N LEU A 61 11.99 -12.84 -11.34
CA LEU A 61 11.72 -11.71 -10.45
C LEU A 61 12.78 -10.64 -10.72
N ILE A 62 12.34 -9.39 -10.86
CA ILE A 62 13.23 -8.24 -10.99
C ILE A 62 13.03 -7.37 -9.76
N VAL A 63 14.12 -7.09 -9.04
CA VAL A 63 14.12 -6.23 -7.87
C VAL A 63 15.11 -5.10 -8.12
N ALA A 64 14.64 -3.86 -8.01
CA ALA A 64 15.43 -2.65 -8.29
C ALA A 64 16.23 -2.73 -9.61
N GLY A 65 15.60 -3.24 -10.68
CA GLY A 65 16.20 -3.34 -12.02
C GLY A 65 17.13 -4.53 -12.25
N LYS A 66 17.44 -5.34 -11.21
CA LYS A 66 18.28 -6.54 -11.34
C LYS A 66 17.42 -7.81 -11.27
N ARG A 67 17.71 -8.79 -12.14
CA ARG A 67 17.10 -10.12 -12.07
C ARG A 67 17.66 -10.88 -10.87
N VAL A 68 16.77 -11.41 -10.04
CA VAL A 68 17.13 -12.11 -8.81
C VAL A 68 16.70 -13.57 -8.86
N GLU A 69 17.29 -14.37 -7.99
CA GLU A 69 16.97 -15.79 -7.88
C GLU A 69 16.02 -16.05 -6.72
N VAL A 70 14.95 -16.79 -6.97
CA VAL A 70 13.97 -17.17 -5.95
C VAL A 70 14.05 -18.68 -5.71
N GLY A 71 14.23 -19.04 -4.43
CA GLY A 71 14.26 -20.40 -3.91
C GLY A 71 13.30 -20.54 -2.72
N TRP A 72 13.00 -21.77 -2.32
CA TRP A 72 12.44 -22.01 -1.00
C TRP A 72 13.51 -21.76 0.05
N ASN A 73 13.11 -21.23 1.20
CA ASN A 73 14.02 -21.10 2.34
C ASN A 73 14.06 -22.42 3.10
N ASP A 74 15.25 -22.92 3.44
CA ASP A 74 15.40 -24.13 4.24
C ASP A 74 14.74 -23.96 5.61
N ARG A 75 14.85 -22.75 6.17
CA ARG A 75 14.14 -22.37 7.39
C ARG A 75 12.81 -21.69 7.06
N GLN A 76 11.73 -22.44 7.28
CA GLN A 76 10.38 -21.92 7.18
C GLN A 76 10.03 -21.09 8.43
N PHE A 77 9.35 -19.96 8.23
CA PHE A 77 8.89 -19.13 9.33
C PHE A 77 7.71 -19.80 10.03
N TYR A 78 7.80 -19.97 11.34
CA TYR A 78 6.69 -20.45 12.14
C TYR A 78 5.70 -19.30 12.36
N LEU A 79 4.42 -19.50 12.02
CA LEU A 79 3.35 -18.55 12.32
C LEU A 79 2.70 -18.95 13.64
N PRO A 80 2.93 -18.21 14.75
CA PRO A 80 2.31 -18.54 16.02
C PRO A 80 0.77 -18.41 15.94
N PRO A 81 0.00 -19.31 16.57
CA PRO A 81 -1.46 -19.28 16.53
C PRO A 81 -2.06 -17.94 16.99
N TYR A 82 -1.47 -17.30 17.99
CA TYR A 82 -1.95 -16.00 18.49
C TYR A 82 -1.79 -14.88 17.44
N VAL A 83 -0.74 -14.93 16.61
CA VAL A 83 -0.54 -13.96 15.52
C VAL A 83 -1.55 -14.24 14.42
N ARG A 84 -1.81 -15.51 14.09
CA ARG A 84 -2.85 -15.90 13.13
C ARG A 84 -4.21 -15.36 13.53
N ALA A 85 -4.63 -15.56 14.79
CA ALA A 85 -5.88 -15.01 15.28
C ALA A 85 -5.96 -13.47 15.15
N LYS A 86 -4.85 -12.74 15.28
CA LYS A 86 -4.84 -11.29 15.04
C LYS A 86 -4.96 -10.95 13.56
N ILE A 87 -4.33 -11.72 12.68
CA ILE A 87 -4.46 -11.56 11.22
C ILE A 87 -5.91 -11.80 10.79
N ASP A 88 -6.55 -12.84 11.32
CA ASP A 88 -7.96 -13.16 11.04
C ASP A 88 -8.90 -12.01 11.48
N ASN A 89 -8.49 -11.24 12.50
CA ASN A 89 -9.16 -10.02 12.96
C ASN A 89 -8.73 -8.75 12.17
N GLY A 90 -8.05 -8.90 11.03
CA GLY A 90 -7.65 -7.80 10.15
C GLY A 90 -6.27 -7.19 10.45
N ALA A 91 -5.44 -7.81 11.29
CA ALA A 91 -4.07 -7.34 11.50
C ALA A 91 -3.20 -7.61 10.27
N SER A 92 -2.33 -6.65 9.96
CA SER A 92 -1.36 -6.72 8.86
C SER A 92 -0.03 -6.10 9.31
N ARG A 93 0.96 -6.04 8.42
CA ARG A 93 2.21 -5.31 8.66
C ARG A 93 2.06 -3.78 8.58
N ASN A 94 0.86 -3.31 8.31
CA ASN A 94 0.53 -1.95 7.93
C ASN A 94 -0.38 -1.30 8.98
N LEU A 95 0.05 -0.16 9.53
CA LEU A 95 -0.64 0.58 10.58
C LEU A 95 -1.15 1.92 10.06
N VAL A 96 -2.33 2.32 10.51
CA VAL A 96 -2.90 3.63 10.24
C VAL A 96 -3.19 4.35 11.55
N VAL A 97 -2.71 5.59 11.66
CA VAL A 97 -3.07 6.53 12.72
C VAL A 97 -4.08 7.51 12.14
N TYR A 98 -5.27 7.57 12.74
CA TYR A 98 -6.35 8.45 12.31
C TYR A 98 -6.32 9.78 13.07
N ASN A 99 -6.72 10.85 12.38
CA ASN A 99 -6.80 12.21 12.92
C ASN A 99 -5.48 12.66 13.56
N VAL A 100 -4.42 12.58 12.77
CA VAL A 100 -3.05 12.86 13.21
C VAL A 100 -2.88 14.31 13.60
N GLN A 101 -2.39 14.55 14.81
CA GLN A 101 -2.08 15.89 15.28
C GLN A 101 -0.89 16.47 14.49
N PRO A 102 -0.84 17.80 14.24
CA PRO A 102 0.20 18.44 13.43
C PRO A 102 1.63 18.28 13.97
N ASN A 103 1.79 18.00 15.26
CA ASN A 103 3.07 17.74 15.92
C ASN A 103 3.65 16.34 15.60
N VAL A 104 2.84 15.41 15.10
CA VAL A 104 3.29 14.05 14.76
C VAL A 104 3.80 14.02 13.33
N THR A 105 5.13 14.13 13.21
CA THR A 105 5.84 14.00 11.93
C THR A 105 6.36 12.58 11.71
N GLU A 106 6.79 12.27 10.49
CA GLU A 106 7.47 11.00 10.18
C GLU A 106 8.68 10.76 11.09
N TRP A 107 9.44 11.81 11.40
CA TRP A 107 10.59 11.72 12.29
C TRP A 107 10.19 11.30 13.71
N VAL A 108 9.10 11.88 14.25
CA VAL A 108 8.58 11.51 15.57
C VAL A 108 8.17 10.04 15.58
N ILE A 109 7.41 9.59 14.57
CA ILE A 109 6.98 8.18 14.47
C ILE A 109 8.19 7.24 14.40
N ARG A 110 9.20 7.56 13.58
CA ARG A 110 10.41 6.73 13.46
C ARG A 110 11.19 6.69 14.76
N LYS A 111 11.40 7.84 15.41
CA LYS A 111 12.07 7.93 16.70
C LYS A 111 11.33 7.16 17.80
N ASP A 112 10.01 7.24 17.81
CA ASP A 112 9.18 6.54 18.78
C ASP A 112 9.25 5.03 18.60
N LEU A 113 9.48 4.52 17.38
CA LEU A 113 9.52 3.08 17.09
C LEU A 113 10.94 2.48 17.08
N ASP A 114 11.99 3.32 17.08
CA ASP A 114 13.39 2.91 16.92
C ASP A 114 13.90 1.94 18.01
N HIS A 115 13.35 2.03 19.22
CA HIS A 115 13.69 1.14 20.33
C HIS A 115 13.12 -0.29 20.21
N ILE A 116 12.26 -0.55 19.21
CA ILE A 116 11.68 -1.89 19.00
C ILE A 116 12.64 -2.72 18.15
N HIS A 117 13.17 -3.78 18.74
CA HIS A 117 14.15 -4.66 18.07
C HIS A 117 13.59 -5.27 16.78
N ASN A 118 14.41 -5.28 15.72
CA ASN A 118 14.08 -5.79 14.38
C ASN A 118 12.86 -5.17 13.70
N LEU A 119 12.33 -4.07 14.24
CA LEU A 119 11.28 -3.30 13.57
C LEU A 119 11.92 -2.38 12.54
N ILE A 120 11.44 -2.48 11.30
CA ILE A 120 11.83 -1.56 10.23
C ILE A 120 10.58 -0.84 9.75
N VAL A 121 10.59 0.49 9.86
CA VAL A 121 9.59 1.35 9.24
C VAL A 121 9.99 1.58 7.77
N ILE A 122 9.26 0.93 6.87
CA ILE A 122 9.51 0.95 5.42
C ILE A 122 9.10 2.31 4.84
N SER A 123 7.91 2.79 5.19
CA SER A 123 7.40 4.08 4.74
C SER A 123 6.41 4.67 5.73
N VAL A 124 6.38 5.99 5.81
CA VAL A 124 5.34 6.76 6.48
C VAL A 124 4.75 7.71 5.44
N GLN A 125 3.43 7.72 5.29
CA GLN A 125 2.73 8.57 4.32
C GLN A 125 1.57 9.28 5.01
N PHE A 126 1.46 10.59 4.82
CA PHE A 126 0.37 11.38 5.38
C PHE A 126 -0.66 11.65 4.28
N LYS A 127 -1.91 11.26 4.50
CA LYS A 127 -3.00 11.47 3.55
C LYS A 127 -4.31 11.72 4.30
N ASN A 128 -5.00 12.80 3.92
CA ASN A 128 -6.31 13.17 4.49
C ASN A 128 -6.31 13.26 6.03
N GLY A 129 -5.24 13.81 6.62
CA GLY A 129 -5.10 13.90 8.08
C GLY A 129 -4.78 12.57 8.78
N ASN A 130 -4.50 11.49 8.04
CA ASN A 130 -4.11 10.20 8.59
C ASN A 130 -2.65 9.87 8.24
N ALA A 131 -1.96 9.12 9.10
CA ALA A 131 -0.62 8.59 8.83
C ALA A 131 -0.69 7.09 8.55
N TYR A 132 -0.16 6.68 7.41
CA TYR A 132 -0.04 5.30 6.97
C TYR A 132 1.41 4.86 7.13
N ILE A 133 1.62 3.83 7.95
CA ILE A 133 2.93 3.33 8.34
C ILE A 133 3.03 1.89 7.83
N SER A 134 4.04 1.59 7.03
CA SER A 134 4.33 0.24 6.55
C SER A 134 5.54 -0.32 7.28
N THR A 135 5.43 -1.53 7.82
CA THR A 135 6.53 -2.19 8.55
C THR A 135 6.96 -3.50 7.86
N ASN A 136 8.03 -4.10 8.36
CA ASN A 136 8.57 -5.36 7.84
C ASN A 136 7.81 -6.62 8.27
N SER A 137 6.99 -6.57 9.33
CA SER A 137 6.30 -7.75 9.84
C SER A 137 4.99 -7.44 10.56
N VAL A 138 4.03 -8.36 10.48
CA VAL A 138 2.79 -8.32 11.26
C VAL A 138 3.06 -8.34 12.77
N HIS A 139 4.01 -9.16 13.23
CA HIS A 139 4.35 -9.25 14.64
C HIS A 139 4.92 -7.93 15.18
N ASN A 140 5.82 -7.31 14.41
CA ASN A 140 6.38 -6.01 14.74
C ASN A 140 5.32 -4.90 14.69
N ALA A 141 4.37 -4.97 13.75
CA ALA A 141 3.25 -4.03 13.70
C ALA A 141 2.34 -4.12 14.94
N LEU A 142 2.11 -5.33 15.48
CA LEU A 142 1.37 -5.51 16.73
C LEU A 142 2.08 -4.82 17.90
N PHE A 143 3.40 -4.99 18.03
CA PHE A 143 4.18 -4.31 19.06
C PHE A 143 4.24 -2.80 18.87
N ALA A 144 4.45 -2.35 17.62
CA ALA A 144 4.45 -0.93 17.28
C ALA A 144 3.13 -0.27 17.67
N ARG A 145 2.00 -0.90 17.36
CA ARG A 145 0.68 -0.40 17.75
C ARG A 145 0.57 -0.24 19.26
N SER A 146 0.93 -1.27 20.03
CA SER A 146 0.88 -1.21 21.50
C SER A 146 1.81 -0.13 22.07
N CYS A 147 3.00 0.03 21.50
CA CYS A 147 3.95 1.06 21.92
C CYS A 147 3.46 2.47 21.59
N MET A 148 2.89 2.68 20.40
CA MET A 148 2.31 3.99 20.07
C MET A 148 1.14 4.32 21.00
N MET A 149 0.27 3.35 21.30
CA MET A 149 -0.87 3.55 22.20
C MET A 149 -0.48 3.93 23.64
N SER A 150 0.71 3.55 24.11
CA SER A 150 1.16 3.91 25.47
C SER A 150 1.77 5.31 25.59
N ARG A 151 2.09 5.96 24.47
CA ARG A 151 2.74 7.27 24.44
C ARG A 151 1.71 8.40 24.44
N PHE A 152 1.97 9.45 25.23
CA PHE A 152 1.10 10.64 25.30
C PHE A 152 0.96 11.34 23.94
N THR A 153 1.99 11.29 23.09
CA THR A 153 1.97 11.80 21.71
C THR A 153 0.78 11.28 20.91
N TYR A 154 0.35 10.03 21.15
CA TYR A 154 -0.77 9.42 20.42
C TYR A 154 -2.11 9.45 21.15
N LYS A 155 -2.19 10.17 22.27
CA LYS A 155 -3.40 10.26 23.08
C LYS A 155 -4.55 10.88 22.27
N GLY A 156 -5.69 10.20 22.25
CA GLY A 156 -6.89 10.62 21.52
C GLY A 156 -6.89 10.27 20.02
N MET A 157 -5.78 9.75 19.47
CA MET A 157 -5.72 9.27 18.09
C MET A 157 -6.06 7.79 18.02
N LYS A 158 -6.83 7.39 17.01
CA LYS A 158 -7.18 5.97 16.79
C LYS A 158 -6.08 5.30 15.97
N ILE A 159 -5.56 4.17 16.45
CA ILE A 159 -4.56 3.37 15.72
C ILE A 159 -5.18 2.04 15.28
N GLY A 160 -5.22 1.82 13.97
CA GLY A 160 -5.76 0.63 13.33
C GLY A 160 -4.77 -0.05 12.39
N PHE A 161 -5.23 -1.13 11.76
CA PHE A 161 -4.51 -1.82 10.68
C PHE A 161 -5.15 -1.48 9.35
N TYR A 162 -4.36 -1.56 8.27
CA TYR A 162 -4.88 -1.46 6.90
C TYR A 162 -4.29 -2.56 6.01
N PRO A 163 -4.94 -2.92 4.88
CA PRO A 163 -4.49 -4.03 4.04
C PRO A 163 -3.06 -3.87 3.52
N ASP A 164 -2.40 -5.00 3.30
CA ASP A 164 -1.05 -5.06 2.73
C ASP A 164 -1.09 -4.78 1.22
N GLU A 165 -0.25 -3.85 0.75
CA GLU A 165 -0.11 -3.49 -0.66
C GLU A 165 0.36 -4.66 -1.55
N CYS A 166 0.94 -5.71 -0.98
CA CYS A 166 1.34 -6.91 -1.70
C CYS A 166 0.17 -7.84 -2.06
N VAL A 167 -1.02 -7.64 -1.48
CA VAL A 167 -2.24 -8.40 -1.83
C VAL A 167 -2.78 -8.00 -3.22
N GLY A 168 -2.53 -6.75 -3.65
CA GLY A 168 -2.99 -6.25 -4.94
C GLY A 168 -2.41 -7.02 -6.13
N SER A 169 -3.21 -7.17 -7.18
CA SER A 169 -2.81 -7.80 -8.44
C SER A 169 -1.60 -7.08 -9.07
N PRO A 170 -0.69 -7.82 -9.73
CA PRO A 170 0.46 -7.23 -10.42
C PRO A 170 -0.05 -6.47 -11.65
N GLY A 171 -0.44 -5.21 -11.47
CA GLY A 171 -1.09 -4.47 -12.55
C GLY A 171 -1.68 -3.15 -12.10
N LYS A 172 -0.80 -2.23 -11.73
CA LYS A 172 -0.89 -0.77 -11.97
C LYS A 172 0.26 -0.14 -11.19
N TYR A 173 1.43 -0.05 -11.82
CA TYR A 173 2.18 1.19 -11.65
C TYR A 173 1.17 2.32 -11.90
N PRO A 174 1.08 3.36 -11.07
CA PRO A 174 0.45 4.59 -11.53
C PRO A 174 1.26 4.96 -12.78
N ARG A 175 0.68 4.71 -13.96
CA ARG A 175 1.14 5.36 -15.16
C ARG A 175 1.10 6.82 -14.77
N ARG A 176 2.28 7.45 -14.70
CA ARG A 176 2.37 8.90 -14.63
C ARG A 176 1.61 9.32 -15.89
N GLU A 177 0.35 9.70 -15.72
CA GLU A 177 -0.42 10.27 -16.80
C GLU A 177 0.45 11.42 -17.31
N PRO A 178 0.81 11.44 -18.60
CA PRO A 178 1.35 12.66 -19.17
C PRO A 178 0.34 13.74 -18.81
N GLN A 179 0.77 14.72 -18.02
CA GLN A 179 -0.02 15.90 -17.72
C GLN A 179 -0.37 16.51 -19.06
N THR A 180 -1.56 16.22 -19.56
CA THR A 180 -2.11 16.93 -20.70
C THR A 180 -2.46 18.32 -20.19
N LEU A 181 -1.69 19.29 -20.68
CA LEU A 181 -1.95 20.71 -20.50
C LEU A 181 -3.45 21.00 -20.65
N ALA A 182 -3.97 21.69 -19.64
CA ALA A 182 -5.36 22.11 -19.56
C ALA A 182 -5.83 22.79 -20.85
N LYS A 183 -6.95 22.30 -21.40
CA LYS A 183 -7.81 23.11 -22.27
C LYS A 183 -9.04 23.53 -21.46
N LYS A 184 -9.13 24.84 -21.20
CA LYS A 184 -10.37 25.51 -20.78
C LYS A 184 -11.32 25.55 -21.98
N THR A 185 -12.60 25.22 -21.74
CA THR A 185 -13.84 25.64 -22.45
C THR A 185 -14.90 24.58 -22.10
N GLY A 186 -16.15 24.84 -21.70
CA GLY A 186 -16.96 26.05 -21.64
C GLY A 186 -18.26 25.73 -20.86
N SER A 187 -19.06 26.78 -20.71
CA SER A 187 -20.29 26.95 -19.93
C SER A 187 -21.24 25.75 -19.80
N VAL A 188 -21.78 25.55 -18.60
CA VAL A 188 -22.94 24.68 -18.31
C VAL A 188 -24.21 25.41 -18.79
N PRO A 189 -25.08 24.81 -19.63
CA PRO A 189 -26.42 25.34 -19.82
C PRO A 189 -27.37 24.76 -18.77
N ASN A 190 -28.19 25.63 -18.18
CA ASN A 190 -29.19 25.29 -17.18
C ASN A 190 -30.25 24.32 -17.72
N ARG A 191 -30.53 23.28 -16.92
CA ARG A 191 -31.48 22.18 -17.16
C ARG A 191 -32.96 22.58 -17.34
N PHE A 192 -33.31 23.85 -17.16
CA PHE A 192 -34.70 24.33 -17.20
C PHE A 192 -35.17 24.87 -18.55
N GLN A 193 -34.35 24.84 -19.60
CA GLN A 193 -34.68 25.43 -20.90
C GLN A 193 -35.28 24.42 -21.89
N LEU A 194 -36.04 23.43 -21.41
CA LEU A 194 -36.61 22.33 -22.21
C LEU A 194 -38.15 22.28 -22.15
N LEU A 195 -38.79 23.41 -21.83
CA LEU A 195 -40.24 23.58 -21.80
C LEU A 195 -40.69 24.76 -22.68
N SER A 196 -40.18 24.83 -23.91
CA SER A 196 -40.71 25.74 -24.93
C SER A 196 -40.70 25.04 -26.30
N LEU A 197 -41.60 24.08 -26.43
CA LEU A 197 -42.27 23.64 -27.65
C LEU A 197 -43.76 23.87 -27.36
N ASP A 198 -44.64 24.29 -28.23
CA ASP A 198 -44.63 24.71 -29.63
C ASP A 198 -46.02 25.32 -29.83
N GLY A 199 -46.13 26.31 -30.70
CA GLY A 199 -47.36 27.07 -30.92
C GLY A 199 -47.29 27.79 -32.25
N ALA A 200 -47.24 26.99 -33.31
CA ALA A 200 -47.66 27.35 -34.68
C ALA A 200 -49.12 27.87 -34.63
N ASP A 201 -49.64 28.75 -35.49
CA ASP A 201 -49.40 29.01 -36.91
C ASP A 201 -50.12 30.34 -37.30
N ASP A 202 -49.93 30.73 -38.56
CA ASP A 202 -50.81 31.53 -39.44
C ASP A 202 -50.59 33.04 -39.64
N GLU A 203 -49.95 33.33 -40.78
CA GLU A 203 -50.39 34.15 -41.93
C GLU A 203 -51.29 35.39 -41.69
N ASP A 204 -50.82 36.57 -42.14
CA ASP A 204 -51.26 37.25 -43.38
C ASP A 204 -51.15 38.79 -43.36
N ASP A 205 -51.01 39.29 -44.58
CA ASP A 205 -50.70 40.64 -45.06
C ASP A 205 -51.78 41.72 -44.79
N HIS A 206 -51.35 42.99 -44.82
CA HIS A 206 -52.05 44.21 -45.27
C HIS A 206 -51.98 45.49 -44.38
N SER A 207 -51.17 46.44 -44.88
CA SER A 207 -51.43 47.88 -45.14
C SER A 207 -52.16 48.82 -44.16
N ASN A 208 -51.57 50.02 -43.99
CA ASN A 208 -52.17 51.38 -43.83
C ASN A 208 -53.71 51.42 -43.76
N HIS A 209 -54.35 52.06 -42.77
CA HIS A 209 -54.28 53.46 -42.37
C HIS A 209 -55.00 53.61 -41.01
#